data_AF-A0A523WGE6-F1
#
_entry.id   AF-A0A523WGE6-F1
#
_cell.length_a   1.000
_cell.length_b   1.000
_cell.length_c   1.000
_cell.angle_alpha   90.00
_cell.angle_beta   90.00
_cell.angle_gamma   90.00
#
_symmetry.space_group_name_H-M   'P 1'
#
loop_
_entity.id
_entity.type
_entity.pdbx_description
1 polymer ?
#
loop_
_entity_poly.entity_id
_entity_poly.type
_entity_poly.pdbx_seq_one_letter_code
_entity_poly.pdbx_strand_id
1 'polypeptide(L)'
;MLKIELVPDLTHCIETVAKREHAAVLKQLLTPGKVNKELEEKLEILRLFLERVDFKQLRAESERQIMKGRRVKFVVYLDNGVPKHEMHIT
;
A
#
# COMPACT_ATOMS: atom_id res chain seq x y z
N MET A 1 -1.18 -14.79 -6.02
CA MET A 1 -1.79 -13.57 -5.46
C MET A 1 -0.66 -12.63 -5.08
N LEU A 2 -0.58 -11.49 -5.76
CA LEU A 2 0.46 -10.52 -5.48
C LEU A 2 0.16 -9.78 -4.17
N LYS A 3 1.20 -9.60 -3.35
CA LYS A 3 1.12 -8.86 -2.08
C LYS A 3 2.09 -7.69 -2.12
N ILE A 4 1.65 -6.54 -1.61
CA ILE A 4 2.43 -5.31 -1.52
C ILE A 4 2.62 -4.98 -0.05
N GLU A 5 3.86 -4.75 0.34
CA GLU A 5 4.21 -4.34 1.70
C GLU A 5 4.36 -2.82 1.76
N LEU A 6 3.61 -2.18 2.65
CA LEU A 6 3.66 -0.74 2.88
C LEU A 6 3.98 -0.49 4.35
N VAL A 7 5.05 0.25 4.62
CA VAL A 7 5.53 0.52 5.98
C VAL A 7 5.36 2.02 6.26
N PRO A 8 4.33 2.42 7.02
CA PRO A 8 4.20 3.80 7.47
C PRO A 8 5.14 4.11 8.63
N ASP A 9 5.40 5.41 8.79
CA ASP A 9 6.15 5.97 9.91
C ASP A 9 5.44 7.25 10.44
N LEU A 10 6.01 7.91 11.44
CA LEU A 10 5.42 9.13 12.03
C LEU A 10 5.36 10.33 11.07
N THR A 11 6.15 10.31 10.01
CA THR A 11 6.23 11.36 8.98
C THR A 11 5.45 11.02 7.72
N HIS A 12 5.29 9.73 7.41
CA HIS A 12 4.61 9.21 6.24
C HIS A 12 3.54 8.22 6.66
N CYS A 13 2.29 8.71 6.71
CA CYS A 13 1.14 7.85 6.93
C CYS A 13 0.97 6.84 5.78
N ILE A 14 0.20 5.79 6.04
CA ILE A 14 -0.06 4.70 5.08
C ILE A 14 -0.58 5.21 3.72
N GLU A 15 -1.38 6.28 3.70
CA GLU A 15 -1.87 6.90 2.46
C GLU A 15 -0.71 7.48 1.63
N THR A 16 0.24 8.15 2.29
CA THR A 16 1.39 8.76 1.63
C THR A 16 2.33 7.70 1.07
N VAL A 17 2.56 6.63 1.84
CA VAL A 17 3.37 5.48 1.39
C VAL A 17 2.71 4.78 0.20
N ALA A 18 1.40 4.52 0.26
CA ALA A 18 0.66 3.93 -0.85
C ALA A 18 0.68 4.80 -2.13
N LYS A 19 0.52 6.12 -2.01
CA LYS A 19 0.59 7.06 -3.14
C LYS A 19 1.98 7.08 -3.78
N ARG A 20 3.05 7.05 -2.97
CA ARG A 20 4.42 6.98 -3.47
C ARG A 20 4.70 5.69 -4.22
N GLU A 21 4.27 4.56 -3.65
CA GLU A 21 4.43 3.25 -4.30
C GLU A 21 3.65 3.20 -5.62
N HIS A 22 2.41 3.71 -5.64
CA HIS A 22 1.60 3.79 -6.85
C HIS A 22 2.28 4.61 -7.95
N ALA A 23 2.81 5.79 -7.60
CA ALA A 23 3.55 6.63 -8.54
C ALA A 23 4.84 5.96 -9.05
N ALA A 24 5.55 5.24 -8.18
CA ALA A 24 6.76 4.50 -8.55
C ALA A 24 6.46 3.36 -9.54
N VAL A 25 5.41 2.58 -9.29
CA VAL A 25 4.95 1.50 -10.19
C VAL A 25 4.49 2.07 -11.52
N LEU A 26 3.71 3.16 -11.51
CA LEU A 26 3.26 3.83 -12.73
C LEU A 26 4.45 4.30 -13.58
N LYS A 27 5.46 4.92 -12.95
CA LYS A 27 6.68 5.35 -13.64
C LYS A 27 7.44 4.19 -14.28
N GLN A 28 7.48 3.03 -13.61
CA GLN A 28 8.10 1.83 -14.17
C GLN A 28 7.33 1.29 -15.38
N LEU A 29 6.00 1.30 -15.35
CA LEU A 29 5.15 0.88 -16.48
C LEU A 29 5.28 1.78 -17.71
N LEU A 30 5.46 3.09 -17.51
CA LEU A 30 5.66 4.06 -18.59
C LEU A 30 7.07 3.99 -19.21
N THR A 31 7.98 3.20 -18.65
CA THR A 31 9.33 3.03 -19.18
C THR A 31 9.29 2.13 -20.43
N PRO A 32 9.76 2.58 -21.60
CA PRO A 32 9.71 1.80 -22.84
C PRO A 32 10.41 0.45 -22.73
N GLY A 33 9.83 -0.60 -23.35
CA GLY A 33 10.49 -1.90 -23.52
C GLY A 33 10.15 -2.98 -22.47
N LYS A 34 9.22 -2.74 -21.55
CA LYS A 34 8.73 -3.77 -20.61
C LYS A 34 7.20 -3.77 -20.51
N VAL A 35 6.57 -4.78 -21.11
CA VAL A 35 5.24 -5.23 -20.67
C VAL A 35 5.47 -6.05 -19.40
N ASN A 36 5.02 -5.54 -18.26
CA ASN A 36 5.18 -6.22 -16.99
C ASN A 36 3.82 -6.38 -16.31
N LYS A 37 3.17 -7.52 -16.57
CA LYS A 37 1.88 -7.90 -15.96
C LYS A 37 1.90 -7.82 -14.44
N GLU A 38 3.05 -8.08 -13.81
CA GLU A 38 3.20 -7.95 -12.36
C GLU A 38 3.10 -6.49 -11.90
N LEU A 39 3.66 -5.54 -12.67
CA LEU A 39 3.53 -4.12 -12.37
C LEU A 39 2.10 -3.62 -12.63
N GLU A 40 1.42 -4.14 -13.66
CA GLU A 40 0.00 -3.84 -13.90
C GLU A 40 -0.88 -4.32 -12.74
N GLU A 41 -0.68 -5.55 -12.25
CA GLU A 41 -1.38 -6.08 -11.08
C GLU A 41 -1.06 -5.26 -9.82
N LYS A 42 0.21 -4.89 -9.60
CA LYS A 42 0.62 -3.99 -8.51
C LYS A 42 -0.09 -2.63 -8.57
N LEU A 43 -0.17 -2.05 -9.76
CA LEU A 43 -0.81 -0.75 -9.97
C LEU A 43 -2.30 -0.83 -9.61
N GLU A 44 -2.99 -1.89 -10.06
CA GLU A 44 -4.42 -2.07 -9.78
C GLU A 44 -4.68 -2.34 -8.28
N ILE A 45 -3.85 -3.14 -7.60
CA ILE A 45 -3.93 -3.33 -6.15
C ILE A 45 -3.82 -1.99 -5.43
N LEU A 46 -2.80 -1.19 -5.76
CA LEU A 46 -2.55 0.11 -5.13
C LEU A 46 -3.66 1.11 -5.42
N ARG A 47 -4.17 1.15 -6.66
CA ARG A 47 -5.27 2.01 -7.06
C ARG A 47 -6.53 1.67 -6.26
N LEU A 48 -6.94 0.41 -6.24
CA LEU A 48 -8.13 -0.03 -5.51
C LEU A 48 -7.99 0.18 -4.00
N PHE A 49 -6.80 -0.01 -3.45
CA PHE A 49 -6.50 0.31 -2.06
C PHE A 49 -6.66 1.81 -1.77
N LEU A 50 -6.12 2.68 -2.64
CA LEU A 50 -6.26 4.13 -2.53
C LEU A 50 -7.71 4.64 -2.70
N GLU A 51 -8.53 3.94 -3.49
CA GLU A 51 -9.92 4.32 -3.73
C GLU A 51 -10.90 3.84 -2.65
N ARG A 52 -10.65 2.68 -2.02
CA ARG A 52 -11.65 1.99 -1.18
C ARG A 52 -11.39 2.01 0.33
N VAL A 53 -10.21 2.44 0.77
CA VAL A 53 -9.81 2.33 2.18
C VAL A 53 -10.08 3.62 2.95
N ASP A 54 -10.58 3.48 4.17
CA ASP A 54 -10.68 4.59 5.12
C ASP A 54 -9.30 4.89 5.74
N PHE A 55 -8.57 5.80 5.09
CA PHE A 55 -7.25 6.23 5.56
C PHE A 55 -7.28 6.97 6.90
N LYS A 56 -8.40 7.58 7.27
CA LYS A 56 -8.52 8.27 8.57
C LYS A 56 -8.47 7.25 9.70
N GLN A 57 -9.18 6.14 9.55
CA GLN A 57 -9.16 5.05 10.52
C GLN A 57 -7.79 4.35 10.55
N LEU A 58 -7.24 3.93 9.41
CA LEU A 58 -5.94 3.23 9.37
C LEU A 58 -4.80 4.10 9.93
N ARG A 59 -4.81 5.40 9.61
CA ARG A 59 -3.81 6.33 10.12
C ARG A 59 -3.87 6.42 11.63
N ALA A 60 -5.05 6.60 12.21
CA ALA A 60 -5.21 6.70 13.66
C ALA A 60 -4.78 5.40 14.37
N GLU A 61 -5.07 4.24 13.79
CA GLU A 61 -4.67 2.95 14.35
C GLU A 61 -3.15 2.72 14.27
N SER A 62 -2.55 2.97 13.10
CA SER A 62 -1.11 2.80 12.88
C SER A 62 -0.28 3.77 13.74
N GLU A 63 -0.63 5.06 13.76
CA GLU A 63 0.07 6.07 14.57
C GLU A 63 0.06 5.72 16.06
N ARG A 64 -1.08 5.20 16.59
CA ARG A 64 -1.17 4.76 17.99
C ARG A 64 -0.18 3.64 18.31
N GLN A 65 0.07 2.71 17.39
CA GLN A 65 1.03 1.63 17.61
C GLN A 65 2.47 2.13 17.46
N ILE A 66 2.73 2.99 16.47
CA ILE A 66 4.06 3.57 16.23
C ILE A 66 4.49 4.44 17.43
N MET A 67 3.58 5.22 18.02
CA MET A 67 3.84 6.01 19.23
C MET A 67 4.16 5.14 20.46
N LYS A 68 3.74 3.87 20.48
CA LYS A 68 4.11 2.90 21.53
C LYS A 68 5.48 2.26 21.28
N GLY A 69 6.24 2.74 20.29
CA GLY A 69 7.53 2.19 19.89
C GLY A 69 7.45 0.92 19.05
N ARG A 70 6.25 0.53 18.58
CA ARG A 70 6.05 -0.65 17.75
C ARG A 70 6.24 -0.32 16.28
N ARG A 71 6.60 -1.32 15.47
CA ARG A 71 6.64 -1.19 14.01
C ARG A 71 5.32 -1.66 13.44
N VAL A 72 4.84 -0.95 12.41
CA VAL A 72 3.61 -1.29 11.71
C VAL A 72 3.93 -1.56 10.26
N LYS A 73 3.39 -2.66 9.71
CA LYS A 73 3.47 -3.01 8.30
C LYS A 73 2.07 -3.33 7.79
N PHE A 74 1.71 -2.80 6.64
CA PHE A 74 0.51 -3.17 5.92
C PHE A 74 0.83 -4.11 4.78
N VAL A 75 0.09 -5.20 4.68
CA VAL A 75 0.15 -6.13 3.55
C VAL A 75 -1.14 -5.96 2.75
N VAL A 76 -1.02 -5.48 1.52
CA VAL A 76 -2.16 -5.17 0.64
C VAL A 76 -2.19 -6.14 -0.54
N TYR A 77 -3.36 -6.64 -0.89
CA TYR A 77 -3.54 -7.63 -1.95
C TYR A 77 -4.94 -7.60 -2.55
N LEU A 78 -5.12 -8.20 -3.72
CA LEU A 78 -6.43 -8.38 -4.35
C LEU A 78 -6.97 -9.79 -4.14
N ASP A 79 -8.06 -9.90 -3.38
CA ASP A 79 -8.81 -11.14 -3.20
C ASP A 79 -10.08 -11.09 -4.06
N ASN A 80 -10.15 -11.92 -5.10
CA ASN A 80 -11.28 -11.96 -6.05
C ASN A 80 -11.67 -10.56 -6.59
N GLY A 81 -10.69 -9.71 -6.89
CA GLY A 81 -10.90 -8.33 -7.39
C GLY A 81 -11.28 -7.31 -6.31
N VAL A 82 -11.30 -7.70 -5.04
CA VAL A 82 -11.55 -6.81 -3.90
C VAL A 82 -10.22 -6.51 -3.20
N PRO A 83 -9.85 -5.23 -3.01
CA PRO A 83 -8.65 -4.90 -2.25
C PRO A 83 -8.85 -5.29 -0.80
N LYS A 84 -7.90 -6.05 -0.27
CA LYS A 84 -7.79 -6.43 1.13
C LYS A 84 -6.48 -5.91 1.69
N HIS A 85 -6.47 -5.65 2.98
CA HIS A 85 -5.27 -5.24 3.68
C HIS A 85 -5.22 -5.86 5.06
N GLU A 86 -4.01 -6.15 5.51
CA GLU A 86 -3.73 -6.65 6.85
C GLU A 86 -2.71 -5.74 7.52
N MET A 87 -2.99 -5.33 8.76
CA MET A 87 -2.05 -4.59 9.59
C MET A 87 -1.30 -5.56 10.50
N HIS A 88 0.02 -5.60 10.34
CA HIS A 88 0.93 -6.40 11.15
C HIS A 88 1.70 -5.47 12.08
N ILE A 89 1.72 -5.79 13.37
CA ILE A 89 2.41 -5.02 14.40
C ILE A 89 3.55 -5.88 14.93
N THR A 90 4.76 -5.33 14.96
CA THR A 90 5.97 -6.00 15.48
C THR A 90 6.66 -5.17 16.54
#